data_AF-A0A934VBV0-F1
#
_entry.id   AF-A0A934VBV0-F1
#
_cell.length_a   1.000
_cell.length_b   1.000
_cell.length_c   1.000
_cell.angle_alpha   90.00
_cell.angle_beta   90.00
_cell.angle_gamma   90.00
#
_symmetry.space_group_name_H-M   'P 1'
#
loop_
_entity.id
_entity.type
_entity.pdbx_description
1 polymer ?
#
loop_
_entity_poly.entity_id
_entity_poly.type
_entity_poly.pdbx_seq_one_letter_code
_entity_poly.pdbx_strand_id
1 'polypeptide(L)'
;MGACLLAYLTLTSFIRCTGDGTRSSRTHSDFNSVGAALRIFHTHAGRYPTTEEGLRALVHPPATLKSSTRWKRILDEIPTDPWQNPYQYIRGPACPDEFGLYSLGPNGLLDLGDGPSDDIYSWEEDPPLLEIHRRRPWTFHLACGLLLGCAIPPIFTRVRNLFR
;
A
#
# COMPACT_ATOMS: atom_id res chain seq x y z
N MET A 1 -6.32 33.31 39.15
CA MET A 1 -7.22 32.65 38.17
C MET A 1 -6.57 32.51 36.78
N GLY A 2 -5.24 32.34 36.67
CA GLY A 2 -4.53 32.41 35.37
C GLY A 2 -3.83 31.14 34.90
N ALA A 3 -3.80 30.06 35.69
CA ALA A 3 -3.04 28.85 35.37
C ALA A 3 -3.86 27.76 34.64
N CYS A 4 -5.20 27.79 34.72
CA CYS A 4 -6.04 26.74 34.12
C CYS A 4 -6.19 26.85 32.59
N LEU A 5 -6.11 28.06 32.02
CA LEU A 5 -6.24 28.27 30.57
C LEU A 5 -5.01 27.76 29.80
N LEU A 6 -3.81 27.81 30.41
CA LEU A 6 -2.58 27.31 29.80
C LEU A 6 -2.55 25.77 29.74
N ALA A 7 -3.19 25.08 30.70
CA ALA A 7 -3.33 23.63 30.68
C ALA A 7 -4.28 23.12 29.57
N TYR A 8 -5.26 23.94 29.15
CA TYR A 8 -6.20 23.57 28.07
C TYR A 8 -5.55 23.58 26.69
N LEU A 9 -4.62 24.52 26.43
CA LEU A 9 -3.95 24.66 25.13
C LEU A 9 -2.85 23.62 24.88
N THR A 10 -2.32 22.98 25.92
CA THR A 10 -1.34 21.91 25.76
C THR A 10 -1.96 20.55 25.42
N LEU A 11 -3.30 20.42 25.48
CA LEU A 11 -3.99 19.14 25.26
C LEU A 11 -4.27 18.84 23.77
N THR A 12 -4.14 19.82 22.89
CA THR A 12 -4.55 19.68 21.47
C THR A 12 -3.47 19.08 20.56
N SER A 13 -2.24 18.92 21.03
CA SER A 13 -1.09 18.47 20.24
C SER A 13 -0.85 16.95 20.24
N PHE A 14 -1.71 16.15 20.88
CA PHE A 14 -1.50 14.70 21.05
C PHE A 14 -2.02 13.82 19.89
N ILE A 15 -2.42 14.39 18.74
CA ILE A 15 -2.92 13.61 17.60
C ILE A 15 -1.87 13.60 16.49
N ARG A 16 -0.83 12.77 16.63
CA ARG A 16 0.11 12.51 15.52
C ARG A 16 0.65 11.08 15.46
N CYS A 17 -0.06 10.11 16.05
CA CYS A 17 0.43 8.73 16.17
C CYS A 17 -0.27 7.71 15.24
N THR A 18 -0.97 8.13 14.18
CA THR A 18 -1.53 7.22 13.17
C THR A 18 -1.16 7.66 11.76
N GLY A 19 0.15 7.76 11.49
CA GLY A 19 0.65 8.24 10.20
C GLY A 19 0.66 7.18 9.11
N ASP A 20 1.08 5.95 9.42
CA ASP A 20 1.55 5.04 8.37
C ASP A 20 0.40 4.30 7.68
N GLY A 21 -0.55 3.74 8.43
CA GLY A 21 -1.74 3.10 7.84
C GLY A 21 -2.64 4.07 7.06
N THR A 22 -2.68 5.34 7.45
CA THR A 22 -3.45 6.36 6.70
C THR A 22 -2.77 6.74 5.39
N ARG A 23 -1.43 6.75 5.34
CA ARG A 23 -0.68 6.95 4.10
C ARG A 23 -0.88 5.80 3.14
N SER A 24 -0.72 4.54 3.57
CA SER A 24 -0.95 3.38 2.69
C SER A 24 -2.35 3.39 2.08
N SER A 25 -3.39 3.67 2.88
CA SER A 25 -4.77 3.78 2.37
C SER A 25 -4.96 4.89 1.32
N ARG A 26 -4.22 6.00 1.47
CA ARG A 26 -4.22 7.09 0.49
C ARG A 26 -3.56 6.66 -0.81
N THR A 27 -2.41 6.00 -0.73
CA THR A 27 -1.71 5.40 -1.88
C THR A 27 -2.62 4.45 -2.66
N HIS A 28 -3.37 3.56 -1.99
CA HIS A 28 -4.32 2.68 -2.66
C HIS A 28 -5.47 3.44 -3.34
N SER A 29 -5.96 4.53 -2.73
CA SER A 29 -6.98 5.38 -3.34
C SER A 29 -6.46 6.09 -4.60
N ASP A 30 -5.20 6.54 -4.56
CA ASP A 30 -4.52 7.14 -5.70
C ASP A 30 -4.29 6.10 -6.82
N PHE A 31 -3.88 4.87 -6.48
CA PHE A 31 -3.76 3.77 -7.44
C PHE A 31 -5.08 3.46 -8.15
N ASN A 32 -6.20 3.45 -7.42
CA ASN A 32 -7.52 3.24 -8.01
C ASN A 32 -7.88 4.33 -9.02
N SER A 33 -7.54 5.58 -8.71
CA SER A 33 -7.79 6.73 -9.56
C SER A 33 -6.94 6.70 -10.83
N VAL A 34 -5.64 6.44 -10.69
CA VAL A 34 -4.70 6.32 -11.82
C VAL A 34 -5.00 5.08 -12.67
N GLY A 35 -5.36 3.95 -12.04
CA GLY A 35 -5.79 2.73 -12.73
C GLY A 35 -7.08 2.92 -13.52
N ALA A 36 -8.04 3.73 -13.03
CA ALA A 36 -9.20 4.14 -13.83
C ALA A 36 -8.80 4.95 -15.06
N ALA A 37 -7.87 5.90 -14.91
CA ALA A 37 -7.36 6.69 -16.03
C ALA A 37 -6.65 5.84 -17.09
N LEU A 38 -5.85 4.85 -16.67
CA LEU A 38 -5.20 3.90 -17.58
C LEU A 38 -6.21 3.07 -18.38
N ARG A 39 -7.32 2.63 -17.76
CA ARG A 39 -8.39 1.91 -18.47
C ARG A 39 -9.08 2.80 -19.51
N ILE A 40 -9.31 4.08 -19.19
CA ILE A 40 -9.83 5.06 -20.14
C ILE A 40 -8.86 5.25 -21.32
N PHE A 41 -7.55 5.33 -21.04
CA PHE A 41 -6.53 5.40 -22.08
C PHE A 41 -6.60 4.18 -23.01
N HIS A 42 -6.72 2.98 -22.44
CA HIS A 42 -6.90 1.76 -23.21
C HIS A 42 -8.16 1.80 -24.09
N THR A 43 -9.29 2.33 -23.60
CA THR A 43 -10.50 2.52 -24.43
C THR A 43 -10.29 3.50 -25.60
N HIS A 44 -9.51 4.57 -25.40
CA HIS A 44 -9.27 5.56 -26.44
C HIS A 44 -8.21 5.14 -27.47
N ALA A 45 -7.12 4.53 -26.99
CA ALA A 45 -5.95 4.16 -27.79
C ALA A 45 -5.96 2.71 -28.26
N GLY A 46 -6.78 1.85 -27.66
CA GLY A 46 -6.79 0.39 -27.87
C GLY A 46 -5.57 -0.31 -27.27
N ARG A 47 -4.78 0.37 -26.45
CA ARG A 47 -3.58 -0.17 -25.79
C ARG A 47 -3.28 0.59 -24.52
N TYR A 48 -2.58 -0.03 -23.58
CA TYR A 48 -1.96 0.67 -22.46
C TYR A 48 -0.69 1.43 -22.88
N PRO A 49 -0.26 2.45 -22.12
CA PRO A 49 1.01 3.13 -22.34
C PRO A 49 2.20 2.16 -22.28
N THR A 50 3.28 2.45 -23.01
CA THR A 50 4.56 1.73 -22.84
C THR A 50 5.27 2.18 -21.57
N THR A 51 6.26 1.41 -21.09
CA THR A 51 7.05 1.77 -19.90
C THR A 51 7.82 3.08 -20.11
N GLU A 52 8.22 3.39 -21.34
CA GLU A 52 8.93 4.63 -21.71
C GLU A 52 8.01 5.85 -21.70
N GLU A 53 6.76 5.68 -22.16
CA GLU A 53 5.71 6.68 -22.09
C GLU A 53 5.29 6.93 -20.64
N GLY A 54 5.08 5.84 -19.90
CA GLY A 54 4.70 5.81 -18.49
C GLY A 54 3.40 6.55 -18.21
N LEU A 55 3.27 7.06 -16.97
CA LEU A 55 2.09 7.81 -16.53
C LEU A 55 1.93 9.17 -17.24
N ARG A 56 3.01 9.71 -17.82
CA ARG A 56 2.96 10.99 -18.55
C ARG A 56 2.03 10.95 -19.76
N ALA A 57 1.78 9.75 -20.32
CA ALA A 57 0.82 9.53 -21.39
C ALA A 57 -0.64 9.86 -21.02
N LEU A 58 -0.94 9.99 -19.72
CA LEU A 58 -2.28 10.34 -19.24
C LEU A 58 -2.53 11.86 -19.28
N VAL A 59 -1.46 12.65 -19.16
CA VAL A 59 -1.51 14.13 -19.12
C VAL A 59 -1.21 14.74 -20.50
N HIS A 60 -0.21 14.19 -21.18
CA HIS A 60 0.24 14.64 -22.49
C HIS A 60 0.06 13.53 -23.54
N PRO A 61 -0.29 13.90 -24.79
CA PRO A 61 -0.44 12.91 -25.85
C PRO A 61 0.92 12.29 -26.19
N PRO A 62 1.09 10.95 -26.13
CA PRO A 62 2.31 10.32 -26.62
C PRO A 62 2.46 10.50 -28.14
N ALA A 63 3.70 10.72 -28.59
CA ALA A 63 4.03 10.91 -30.01
C ALA A 63 3.77 9.65 -30.88
N THR A 64 3.69 8.49 -30.25
CA THR A 64 3.43 7.19 -30.88
C THR A 64 1.94 6.97 -31.20
N LEU A 65 1.04 7.80 -30.66
CA LEU A 65 -0.38 7.74 -30.99
C LEU A 65 -0.61 8.23 -32.42
N LYS A 66 -1.35 7.43 -33.19
CA LYS A 66 -1.79 7.85 -34.53
C LYS A 66 -2.68 9.07 -34.40
N SER A 67 -2.52 10.04 -35.30
CA SER A 67 -3.29 11.29 -35.36
C SER A 67 -4.82 11.09 -35.37
N SER A 68 -5.32 9.94 -35.82
CA SER A 68 -6.75 9.58 -35.83
C SER A 68 -7.30 9.09 -34.48
N THR A 69 -6.46 9.00 -33.44
CA THR A 69 -6.90 8.47 -32.13
C THR A 69 -7.68 9.53 -31.36
N ARG A 70 -8.84 9.16 -30.80
CA ARG A 70 -9.70 10.04 -29.99
C ARG A 70 -9.14 10.28 -28.59
N TRP A 71 -7.82 10.44 -28.47
CA TRP A 71 -7.18 10.72 -27.19
C TRP A 71 -7.51 12.14 -26.75
N LYS A 72 -7.88 12.27 -25.47
CA LYS A 72 -8.03 13.55 -24.78
C LYS A 72 -7.24 13.44 -23.48
N ARG A 73 -6.90 14.57 -22.89
CA ARG A 73 -6.32 14.61 -21.55
C ARG A 73 -7.24 13.87 -20.58
N ILE A 74 -6.72 12.83 -19.92
CA ILE A 74 -7.48 11.96 -19.02
C ILE A 74 -7.30 12.44 -17.58
N LEU A 75 -6.08 12.87 -17.25
CA LEU A 75 -5.72 13.43 -15.96
C LEU A 75 -5.14 14.83 -16.15
N ASP A 76 -5.50 15.76 -15.26
CA ASP A 76 -4.91 17.09 -15.24
C ASP A 76 -3.48 17.06 -14.73
N GLU A 77 -3.25 16.32 -13.65
CA GLU A 77 -1.96 16.12 -13.01
C GLU A 77 -1.90 14.71 -12.43
N ILE A 78 -0.71 14.14 -12.40
CA ILE A 78 -0.46 12.83 -11.78
C ILE A 78 -0.30 13.09 -10.27
N PRO A 79 -1.13 12.49 -9.41
CA PRO A 79 -0.94 12.62 -7.97
C PRO A 79 0.44 12.07 -7.57
N THR A 80 1.08 12.71 -6.61
CA THR A 80 2.29 12.18 -5.95
C THR A 80 1.88 11.36 -4.74
N ASP A 81 2.72 10.41 -4.36
CA ASP A 81 2.44 9.62 -3.17
C ASP A 81 2.53 10.47 -1.87
N PRO A 82 2.10 9.92 -0.72
CA PRO A 82 2.14 10.61 0.57
C PRO A 82 3.55 10.99 1.04
N TRP A 83 4.60 10.40 0.46
CA TRP A 83 6.01 10.65 0.72
C TRP A 83 6.65 11.56 -0.34
N GLN A 84 5.84 12.15 -1.23
CA GLN A 84 6.25 13.04 -2.31
C GLN A 84 7.12 12.37 -3.38
N ASN A 85 7.10 11.04 -3.45
CA ASN A 85 7.72 10.29 -4.53
C ASN A 85 6.75 10.15 -5.71
N PRO A 86 7.27 10.15 -6.95
CA PRO A 86 6.45 9.89 -8.12
C PRO A 86 6.04 8.41 -8.17
N TYR A 87 4.80 8.15 -8.59
CA TYR A 87 4.35 6.79 -8.85
C TYR A 87 5.08 6.17 -10.03
N GLN A 88 5.44 4.90 -9.86
CA GLN A 88 6.10 4.12 -10.87
C GLN A 88 5.12 3.23 -11.60
N TYR A 89 5.35 3.10 -12.91
CA TYR A 89 4.52 2.32 -13.81
C TYR A 89 5.35 1.19 -14.39
N ILE A 90 4.81 -0.03 -14.31
CA ILE A 90 5.35 -1.21 -14.96
C ILE A 90 4.27 -1.83 -15.85
N ARG A 91 4.69 -2.33 -17.00
CA ARG A 91 3.84 -3.09 -17.91
C ARG A 91 4.54 -4.40 -18.21
N GLY A 92 3.84 -5.52 -18.07
CA GLY A 92 4.42 -6.82 -18.35
C GLY A 92 3.49 -7.98 -18.02
N PRO A 93 3.82 -9.19 -18.51
CA PRO A 93 3.03 -10.40 -18.25
C PRO A 93 3.05 -10.84 -16.78
N ALA A 94 3.98 -10.32 -15.98
CA ALA A 94 4.08 -10.57 -14.55
C ALA A 94 3.08 -9.74 -13.72
N CYS A 95 2.41 -8.75 -14.32
CA CYS A 95 1.41 -7.93 -13.64
C CYS A 95 0.00 -8.52 -13.86
N PRO A 96 -0.83 -8.62 -12.81
CA PRO A 96 -2.15 -9.26 -12.93
C PRO A 96 -3.11 -8.53 -13.86
N ASP A 97 -3.02 -7.19 -13.95
CA ASP A 97 -3.90 -6.35 -14.77
C ASP A 97 -3.24 -5.89 -16.09
N GLU A 98 -2.22 -6.61 -16.60
CA GLU A 98 -1.34 -6.23 -17.71
C GLU A 98 -0.44 -4.99 -17.46
N PHE A 99 -0.89 -4.13 -16.54
CA PHE A 99 -0.14 -3.03 -15.96
C PHE A 99 -0.05 -3.18 -14.45
N GLY A 100 0.90 -2.46 -13.88
CA GLY A 100 1.10 -2.38 -12.46
C GLY A 100 1.53 -0.97 -12.06
N LEU A 101 1.06 -0.52 -10.89
CA LEU A 101 1.52 0.70 -10.24
C LEU A 101 2.20 0.35 -8.93
N TYR A 102 3.29 1.04 -8.62
CA TYR A 102 3.94 0.91 -7.32
C TYR A 102 4.50 2.25 -6.84
N SER A 103 4.61 2.38 -5.53
CA SER A 103 5.27 3.49 -4.84
C SER A 103 6.49 2.95 -4.12
N LEU A 104 7.56 3.74 -4.13
CA LEU A 104 8.84 3.46 -3.44
C LEU A 104 8.74 3.67 -1.93
N GLY A 105 7.55 3.95 -1.40
CA GLY A 105 7.33 4.09 0.03
C GLY A 105 8.10 5.24 0.69
N PRO A 106 8.29 5.17 2.03
CA PRO A 106 9.02 6.15 2.82
C PRO A 106 10.50 6.32 2.45
N ASN A 107 11.21 5.25 2.08
CA ASN A 107 12.65 5.32 1.81
C ASN A 107 12.96 5.88 0.41
N GLY A 108 11.99 5.86 -0.52
CA GLY A 108 12.19 6.27 -1.91
C GLY A 108 13.15 5.39 -2.70
N LEU A 109 13.43 4.17 -2.24
CA LEU A 109 14.37 3.23 -2.82
C LEU A 109 13.64 1.92 -3.15
N LEU A 110 13.77 1.46 -4.39
CA LEU A 110 13.22 0.17 -4.80
C LEU A 110 13.96 -0.93 -4.04
N ASP A 111 13.24 -1.73 -3.25
CA ASP A 111 13.86 -2.87 -2.57
C ASP A 111 14.07 -4.01 -3.57
N LEU A 112 15.34 -4.35 -3.82
CA LEU A 112 15.74 -5.48 -4.64
C LEU A 112 16.23 -6.66 -3.78
N GLY A 113 16.18 -6.55 -2.45
CA GLY A 113 16.69 -7.52 -1.50
C GLY A 113 15.62 -8.38 -0.81
N ASP A 114 16.07 -9.36 -0.02
CA ASP A 114 15.22 -10.18 0.88
C ASP A 114 14.82 -9.45 2.18
N GLY A 115 14.91 -8.11 2.18
CA GLY A 115 14.61 -7.28 3.35
C GLY A 115 13.11 -7.03 3.54
N PRO A 116 12.72 -6.42 4.67
CA PRO A 116 11.39 -5.84 4.80
C PRO A 116 11.27 -4.65 3.84
N SER A 117 10.66 -4.88 2.68
CA SER A 117 10.32 -3.83 1.72
C SER A 117 9.23 -2.92 2.30
N ASP A 118 9.40 -1.63 2.08
CA ASP A 118 8.42 -0.57 2.36
C ASP A 118 7.69 -0.09 1.09
N ASP A 119 7.93 -0.77 -0.04
CA ASP A 119 7.27 -0.53 -1.32
C ASP A 119 5.79 -0.92 -1.21
N ILE A 120 4.94 -0.16 -1.91
CA ILE A 120 3.51 -0.44 -1.97
C ILE A 120 3.15 -0.73 -3.42
N TYR A 121 2.67 -1.95 -3.67
CA TYR A 121 2.26 -2.42 -4.99
C TYR A 121 0.74 -2.38 -5.14
N SER A 122 0.23 -2.00 -6.30
CA SER A 122 -1.22 -1.91 -6.54
C SER A 122 -1.92 -3.27 -6.54
N TRP A 123 -1.17 -4.35 -6.77
CA TRP A 123 -1.68 -5.72 -6.83
C TRP A 123 -1.39 -6.55 -5.59
N GLU A 124 -0.65 -6.00 -4.63
CA GLU A 124 -0.43 -6.63 -3.34
C GLU A 124 -1.44 -6.04 -2.37
N GLU A 125 -2.42 -6.85 -1.98
CA GLU A 125 -3.30 -6.47 -0.87
C GLU A 125 -2.48 -6.59 0.41
N ASP A 126 -2.33 -5.49 1.16
CA ASP A 126 -1.79 -5.52 2.53
C ASP A 126 -2.52 -6.66 3.27
N PRO A 127 -1.82 -7.73 3.71
CA PRO A 127 -2.48 -8.77 4.45
C PRO A 127 -3.15 -8.11 5.66
N PRO A 128 -4.42 -8.42 5.96
CA PRO A 128 -5.13 -7.76 7.05
C PRO A 128 -4.27 -7.86 8.31
N LEU A 129 -4.09 -6.74 9.02
CA LEU A 129 -3.19 -6.63 10.19
C LEU A 129 -3.44 -7.70 11.28
N LEU A 130 -4.56 -8.42 11.20
CA LEU A 130 -4.92 -9.58 12.04
C LEU A 130 -4.14 -10.87 11.70
N GLU A 131 -3.49 -10.98 10.55
CA GLU A 131 -2.72 -12.16 10.13
C GLU A 131 -1.29 -12.17 10.73
N ILE A 132 -0.74 -10.99 11.05
CA ILE A 132 0.63 -10.80 11.58
C ILE A 132 0.81 -11.48 12.94
N HIS A 133 -0.25 -11.51 13.75
CA HIS A 133 -0.25 -12.21 15.05
C HIS A 133 -0.53 -13.71 14.96
N ARG A 134 -1.01 -14.21 13.81
CA ARG A 134 -1.37 -15.64 13.62
C ARG A 134 -0.18 -16.50 13.15
N ARG A 135 0.86 -15.89 12.55
CA ARG A 135 2.07 -16.59 12.08
C ARG A 135 3.22 -16.65 13.10
N ARG A 136 2.98 -16.34 14.37
CA ARG A 136 3.89 -16.73 15.45
C ARG A 136 3.63 -18.22 15.74
N PRO A 137 4.54 -19.15 15.41
CA PRO A 137 4.31 -20.54 15.78
C PRO A 137 4.20 -20.63 17.30
N TRP A 138 3.18 -21.36 17.78
CA TRP A 138 2.91 -21.61 19.21
C TRP A 138 4.13 -22.18 19.97
N THR A 139 5.15 -22.64 19.25
CA THR A 139 6.42 -23.16 19.78
C THR A 139 7.19 -22.15 20.62
N PHE A 140 7.03 -20.84 20.40
CA PHE A 140 7.66 -19.81 21.24
C PHE A 140 7.13 -19.80 22.69
N HIS A 141 5.95 -20.37 22.97
CA HIS A 141 5.45 -20.51 24.34
C HIS A 141 5.86 -21.82 25.03
N LEU A 142 6.22 -22.86 24.27
CA LEU A 142 6.68 -24.13 24.87
C LEU A 142 8.11 -24.06 25.40
N ALA A 143 8.97 -23.20 24.82
CA ALA A 143 10.33 -23.00 25.32
C ALA A 143 10.38 -22.17 26.62
N CYS A 144 9.39 -21.29 26.87
CA CYS A 144 9.35 -20.47 28.08
C CYS A 144 8.80 -21.25 29.31
N GLY A 145 7.88 -22.19 29.08
CA GLY A 145 7.30 -23.01 30.16
C GLY A 145 8.25 -24.04 30.77
N LEU A 146 9.27 -24.49 30.03
CA LEU A 146 10.19 -25.55 30.48
C LEU A 146 11.32 -25.03 31.39
N LEU A 147 11.55 -23.71 31.46
CA LEU A 147 12.60 -23.11 32.29
C LEU A 147 12.09 -22.48 33.60
N LEU A 148 10.77 -22.29 33.77
CA LEU A 148 10.22 -21.59 34.94
C LEU A 148 9.22 -22.40 35.79
N GLY A 149 8.96 -23.68 35.47
CA GLY A 149 8.16 -24.54 36.35
C GLY A 149 6.74 -24.03 36.65
N CYS A 150 6.17 -23.16 35.80
CA CYS A 150 4.79 -22.72 35.94
C CYS A 150 3.84 -23.77 35.35
N ALA A 151 2.94 -24.26 36.21
CA ALA A 151 1.85 -25.14 35.80
C ALA A 151 1.00 -24.50 34.70
N ILE A 152 0.80 -25.24 33.62
CA ILE A 152 -0.05 -24.86 32.49
C ILE A 152 -1.49 -24.67 33.01
N PRO A 153 -2.12 -23.48 32.86
CA PRO A 153 -3.50 -23.31 33.27
C PRO A 153 -4.43 -24.17 32.39
N PRO A 154 -5.41 -24.89 32.97
CA PRO A 154 -6.21 -25.92 32.29
C PRO A 154 -7.26 -25.37 31.29
N ILE A 155 -7.19 -24.10 30.90
CA ILE A 155 -8.16 -23.50 29.96
C ILE A 155 -7.95 -23.94 28.51
N PHE A 156 -6.82 -24.56 28.18
CA PHE A 156 -6.45 -24.86 26.79
C PHE A 156 -6.84 -26.26 26.27
N THR A 157 -7.65 -27.05 27.00
CA THR A 157 -8.00 -28.42 26.58
C THR A 157 -9.33 -28.54 25.84
N ARG A 158 -10.07 -27.44 25.62
CA ARG A 158 -11.44 -27.51 25.06
C ARG A 158 -11.66 -26.71 23.77
N VAL A 159 -10.69 -26.65 22.87
CA VAL A 159 -10.91 -26.13 21.49
C VAL A 159 -10.18 -26.98 20.45
N ARG A 160 -10.18 -28.32 20.60
CA ARG A 160 -9.64 -29.22 19.57
C ARG A 160 -10.69 -29.95 18.73
N ASN A 161 -11.97 -29.87 19.10
CA ASN A 161 -13.05 -30.62 18.43
C ASN A 161 -14.05 -29.75 17.66
N LEU A 162 -13.76 -28.46 17.42
CA LEU A 162 -14.68 -27.58 16.67
C LEU A 162 -14.25 -27.30 15.21
N PHE A 163 -13.16 -27.92 14.74
CA PHE A 163 -12.68 -27.79 13.37
C PHE A 163 -12.30 -29.17 12.80
N ARG A 164 -13.29 -30.04 12.65
CA ARG A 164 -13.27 -31.14 11.68
C ARG A 164 -14.52 -31.05 10.81
#